data_AF-A0A7J2ID87-F1
#
_entry.id   AF-A0A7J2ID87-F1
#
_cell.length_a   1.000
_cell.length_b   1.000
_cell.length_c   1.000
_cell.angle_alpha   90.00
_cell.angle_beta   90.00
_cell.angle_gamma   90.00
#
_symmetry.space_group_name_H-M   'P 1'
#
loop_
_entity.id
_entity.type
_entity.pdbx_description
1 polymer ?
#
loop_
_entity_poly.entity_id
_entity_poly.type
_entity_poly.pdbx_seq_one_letter_code
_entity_poly.pdbx_strand_id
1 'polypeptide(L)'
;MYELLIYLLIGIALLAFIYIFWKVIKKLLINSVIGLFLLFVLRFAFQIPIPINIWTVGVTALFGLAGVGSLLILYLGGMLVLG
;
A
#
# COMPACT_ATOMS: atom_id res chain seq x y z
N MET A 1 -15.20 -3.20 42.85
CA MET A 1 -14.83 -4.44 42.10
C MET A 1 -15.15 -4.33 40.60
N TYR A 2 -16.36 -3.90 40.22
CA TYR A 2 -16.75 -3.78 38.80
C TYR A 2 -15.92 -2.77 37.99
N GLU A 3 -15.56 -1.63 38.58
CA GLU A 3 -14.73 -0.63 37.90
C GLU A 3 -13.34 -1.17 37.53
N LEU A 4 -12.73 -1.95 38.42
CA LEU A 4 -11.42 -2.56 38.17
C LEU A 4 -11.48 -3.56 37.00
N LEU A 5 -12.56 -4.33 36.90
CA LEU A 5 -12.84 -5.23 35.77
C LEU A 5 -13.03 -4.47 34.45
N ILE A 6 -13.71 -3.31 34.48
CA ILE A 6 -13.92 -2.46 33.31
C ILE A 6 -12.59 -1.90 32.79
N TYR A 7 -11.74 -1.37 33.67
CA TYR A 7 -10.41 -0.87 33.26
C TYR A 7 -9.53 -1.98 32.69
N LEU A 8 -9.61 -3.20 33.24
CA LEU A 8 -8.85 -4.35 32.76
C LEU A 8 -9.32 -4.79 31.36
N LEU A 9 -10.64 -4.81 31.11
CA LEU A 9 -11.24 -5.07 29.80
C LEU A 9 -10.83 -4.03 28.76
N ILE A 10 -10.85 -2.74 29.11
CA ILE A 10 -10.43 -1.65 28.22
C ILE A 10 -8.94 -1.79 27.87
N GLY A 11 -8.08 -2.12 28.84
CA GLY A 11 -6.66 -2.34 28.62
C GLY A 11 -6.37 -3.49 27.65
N ILE A 12 -7.06 -4.63 27.81
CA ILE A 12 -6.93 -5.78 26.91
C ILE A 12 -7.41 -5.42 25.50
N ALA A 13 -8.54 -4.72 25.37
CA ALA A 13 -9.08 -4.29 24.09
C ALA A 13 -8.11 -3.35 23.34
N LEU A 14 -7.49 -2.41 24.05
CA LEU A 14 -6.47 -1.50 23.50
C LEU A 14 -5.23 -2.26 23.01
N LEU A 15 -4.72 -3.21 23.80
CA LEU A 15 -3.57 -4.02 23.40
C LEU A 15 -3.87 -4.87 22.16
N ALA A 16 -5.06 -5.49 22.12
CA ALA A 16 -5.52 -6.25 20.96
C ALA A 16 -5.63 -5.36 19.71
N PHE A 17 -6.18 -4.15 19.86
CA PHE A 17 -6.28 -3.17 18.77
C PHE A 17 -4.90 -2.79 18.24
N ILE A 18 -3.95 -2.43 19.11
CA ILE A 18 -2.58 -2.08 18.72
C ILE A 18 -1.91 -3.25 17.98
N TYR A 19 -2.08 -4.48 18.46
CA TYR A 19 -1.51 -5.67 17.82
C TYR A 19 -2.05 -5.88 16.40
N ILE A 20 -3.37 -5.79 16.22
CA ILE A 20 -4.01 -5.92 14.89
C ILE A 20 -3.56 -4.78 13.99
N PHE A 21 -3.55 -3.54 14.50
CA PHE A 21 -3.13 -2.36 13.76
C PHE A 21 -1.67 -2.49 13.26
N TRP A 22 -0.77 -2.97 14.11
CA TRP A 22 0.63 -3.23 13.74
C TRP A 22 0.75 -4.29 12.63
N LYS A 23 -0.07 -5.35 12.69
CA LYS A 23 -0.10 -6.38 11.65
C LYS A 23 -0.56 -5.81 10.30
N VAL A 24 -1.54 -4.92 10.31
CA VAL A 24 -2.04 -4.24 9.10
C VAL A 24 -0.97 -3.30 8.52
N ILE A 25 -0.32 -2.48 9.35
CA ILE A 25 0.75 -1.57 8.90
C ILE A 25 1.89 -2.33 8.25
N LYS A 26 2.37 -3.42 8.87
CA LYS A 26 3.43 -4.25 8.28
C LYS A 26 3.04 -4.78 6.90
N LYS A 27 1.80 -5.23 6.74
CA LYS A 27 1.30 -5.73 5.46
C LYS A 27 1.19 -4.62 4.41
N LEU A 28 0.77 -3.42 4.81
CA LEU A 28 0.73 -2.24 3.94
C LEU A 28 2.12 -1.81 3.49
N LEU A 29 3.10 -1.78 4.40
CA LEU A 29 4.50 -1.45 4.06
C LEU A 29 5.10 -2.45 3.08
N ILE A 30 4.90 -3.75 3.30
CA ILE A 30 5.37 -4.78 2.37
C ILE A 30 4.70 -4.60 1.00
N ASN A 31 3.38 -4.38 0.96
CA ASN A 31 2.65 -4.14 -0.29
C ASN A 31 3.15 -2.88 -1.02
N SER A 32 3.45 -1.82 -0.28
CA SER A 32 4.02 -0.56 -0.79
C SER A 32 5.39 -0.80 -1.42
N VAL A 33 6.31 -1.45 -0.70
CA VAL A 33 7.67 -1.73 -1.17
C VAL A 33 7.65 -2.64 -2.39
N ILE A 34 6.84 -3.71 -2.37
CA ILE A 34 6.68 -4.61 -3.52
C ILE A 34 6.07 -3.85 -4.71
N GLY A 35 5.07 -3.00 -4.47
CA GLY A 35 4.48 -2.15 -5.51
C GLY A 35 5.52 -1.24 -6.15
N LEU A 36 6.29 -0.49 -5.34
CA LEU A 36 7.35 0.37 -5.86
C LEU A 36 8.37 -0.44 -6.65
N PHE A 37 8.83 -1.56 -6.12
CA PHE A 37 9.74 -2.45 -6.84
C PHE A 37 9.16 -2.90 -8.19
N LEU A 38 7.89 -3.31 -8.22
CA LEU A 38 7.20 -3.72 -9.45
C LEU A 38 7.11 -2.57 -10.46
N LEU A 39 6.80 -1.35 -10.02
CA LEU A 39 6.73 -0.17 -10.89
C LEU A 39 8.07 0.07 -11.60
N PHE A 40 9.18 0.00 -10.85
CA PHE A 40 10.52 0.13 -11.41
C PHE A 40 10.86 -1.03 -12.36
N VAL A 41 10.54 -2.28 -11.99
CA VAL A 41 10.77 -3.44 -12.87
C VAL A 41 10.00 -3.31 -14.18
N LEU A 42 8.74 -2.87 -14.15
CA LEU A 42 7.93 -2.68 -15.36
C LEU A 42 8.52 -1.61 -16.28
N ARG A 43 9.03 -0.51 -15.72
CA ARG A 43 9.64 0.56 -16.52
C ARG A 43 11.01 0.17 -17.07
N PHE A 44 11.88 -0.41 -16.26
CA PHE A 44 13.29 -0.61 -16.63
C PHE A 44 13.55 -1.98 -17.26
N ALA A 45 12.91 -3.05 -16.80
CA ALA A 45 13.12 -4.40 -17.32
C ALA A 45 12.19 -4.72 -18.50
N PHE A 46 10.90 -4.37 -18.39
CA PHE A 46 9.91 -4.62 -19.45
C PHE A 46 9.72 -3.47 -20.42
N GLN A 47 10.42 -2.34 -20.20
CA GLN A 47 10.33 -1.13 -21.03
C GLN A 47 8.90 -0.62 -21.24
N ILE A 48 7.98 -0.90 -20.31
CA ILE A 48 6.63 -0.38 -20.38
C ILE A 48 6.71 1.12 -20.12
N PRO A 49 6.19 1.99 -21.00
CA PRO A 49 6.34 3.44 -20.91
C PRO A 49 5.43 4.06 -19.82
N ILE A 50 5.31 3.40 -18.66
CA ILE A 50 4.62 3.95 -17.50
C ILE A 50 5.41 5.18 -17.01
N PRO A 51 4.79 6.36 -16.85
CA PRO A 51 5.49 7.55 -16.41
C PRO A 51 5.95 7.38 -14.95
N ILE A 52 7.26 7.49 -14.70
CA ILE A 52 7.81 7.58 -13.33
C ILE A 52 7.91 9.06 -12.98
N ASN A 53 6.84 9.59 -12.40
CA ASN A 53 6.80 10.94 -11.86
C ASN A 53 6.45 10.87 -10.36
N ILE A 54 6.57 12.00 -9.65
CA ILE A 54 6.32 12.05 -8.21
C ILE A 54 4.90 11.53 -7.84
N TRP A 55 3.94 11.73 -8.74
CA TRP A 55 2.56 11.30 -8.58
C TRP A 55 2.38 9.79 -8.69
N THR A 56 2.94 9.14 -9.72
CA THR A 56 2.83 7.68 -9.88
C THR A 56 3.61 6.93 -8.81
N VAL A 57 4.76 7.45 -8.40
CA VAL A 57 5.52 6.95 -7.26
C VAL A 57 4.71 7.12 -5.96
N GLY A 58 4.08 8.27 -5.75
CA GLY A 58 3.22 8.51 -4.59
C GLY A 58 2.01 7.58 -4.52
N VAL A 59 1.28 7.42 -5.63
CA VAL A 59 0.15 6.48 -5.73
C VAL A 59 0.62 5.05 -5.47
N THR A 60 1.75 4.65 -6.04
CA THR A 60 2.32 3.31 -5.81
C THR A 60 2.80 3.13 -4.38
N ALA A 61 3.36 4.15 -3.74
CA ALA A 61 3.77 4.08 -2.34
C ALA A 61 2.57 3.95 -1.40
N LEU A 62 1.44 4.60 -1.72
CA LEU A 62 0.23 4.54 -0.90
C LEU A 62 -0.58 3.27 -1.12
N PHE A 63 -0.72 2.82 -2.36
CA PHE A 63 -1.59 1.71 -2.74
C PHE A 63 -0.83 0.41 -3.08
N GLY A 64 0.49 0.45 -3.16
CA GLY A 64 1.35 -0.70 -3.44
C GLY A 64 1.04 -1.34 -4.78
N LEU A 65 0.90 -2.68 -4.76
CA LEU A 65 0.58 -3.46 -5.95
C LEU A 65 -0.72 -3.04 -6.65
N ALA A 66 -1.74 -2.61 -5.90
CA ALA A 66 -2.99 -2.14 -6.49
C ALA A 66 -2.78 -0.85 -7.28
N GLY A 67 -1.91 0.04 -6.80
CA GLY A 67 -1.50 1.25 -7.53
C GLY A 67 -0.84 0.90 -8.85
N VAL A 68 0.13 -0.01 -8.85
CA VAL A 68 0.80 -0.46 -10.09
C VAL A 68 -0.14 -1.19 -11.03
N GLY A 69 -1.01 -2.06 -10.51
CA GLY A 69 -2.01 -2.77 -11.30
C GLY A 69 -2.97 -1.80 -12.00
N SER A 70 -3.43 -0.77 -11.29
CA SER A 70 -4.27 0.27 -11.90
C SER A 70 -3.55 1.05 -13.00
N LEU A 71 -2.26 1.37 -12.80
CA LEU A 71 -1.44 1.99 -13.84
C LEU A 71 -1.27 1.08 -15.04
N LEU A 72 -1.03 -0.22 -14.83
CA LEU A 72 -0.97 -1.18 -15.94
C LEU A 72 -2.29 -1.28 -16.71
N ILE A 73 -3.43 -1.29 -16.02
CA ILE A 73 -4.75 -1.32 -16.67
C ILE A 73 -4.97 -0.04 -17.49
N LEU A 74 -4.64 1.13 -16.93
CA LEU A 74 -4.73 2.40 -17.65
C LEU A 74 -3.80 2.45 -18.87
N TYR A 75 -2.63 1.81 -18.78
CA TYR A 75 -1.70 1.65 -19.90
C TYR A 75 -2.29 0.78 -21.01
N LEU A 76 -2.77 -0.42 -20.65
CA LEU A 76 -3.39 -1.34 -21.61
C LEU A 76 -4.67 -0.76 -22.24
N GLY A 77 -5.39 0.09 -21.50
CA GLY A 77 -6.55 0.84 -22.00
C GLY A 77 -6.20 2.04 -22.89
N GLY A 78 -4.91 2.32 -23.15
CA GLY A 78 -4.45 3.42 -24.00
C GLY A 78 -4.54 4.81 -23.35
N MET A 79 -4.86 4.89 -22.05
CA MET A 79 -5.10 6.15 -21.34
C MET A 79 -3.85 6.75 -20.70
N LEU A 80 -2.74 6.01 -20.64
CA LEU A 80 -1.45 6.51 -20.10
C LEU A 80 -0.52 7.12 -21.15
N VAL A 81 -0.98 7.34 -22.39
CA VAL A 81 -0.22 8.10 -23.38
C VAL A 81 -0.45 9.59 -23.14
N LEU A 82 0.26 10.19 -22.18
CA LEU A 82 0.43 11.64 -22.11
C LEU A 82 1.87 11.93 -21.67
N GLY A 83 2.52 12.76 -22.49
CA GLY A 83 3.95 13.10 -22.48
C GLY A 83 4.53 13.54 -21.15
#